data_AF-A0A353NCK5-F1
#
_entry.id   AF-A0A353NCK5-F1
#
_cell.length_a   1.000
_cell.length_b   1.000
_cell.length_c   1.000
_cell.angle_alpha   90.00
_cell.angle_beta   90.00
_cell.angle_gamma   90.00
#
_symmetry.space_group_name_H-M   'P 1'
#
loop_
_entity.id
_entity.type
_entity.pdbx_description
1 polymer ?
#
loop_
_entity_poly.entity_id
_entity_poly.type
_entity_poly.pdbx_seq_one_letter_code
_entity_poly.pdbx_strand_id
1 'polypeptide(L)'
;MQQGYEDIRPEMVWDNGWILELDMDIIRSHASTFGVDADQLTASWVFDRGYVTWVGVTPDDTATRNRERQEIQALAKTDLLAYLKAMKEWGINREKRFIGEGWRKMQ
;
A
#
# COMPACT_ATOMS: atom_id res chain seq x y z
N MET A 1 -15.73 -12.30 3.42
CA MET A 1 -15.28 -13.51 2.70
C MET A 1 -13.77 -13.55 2.43
N GLN A 2 -12.99 -12.47 2.64
CA GLN A 2 -11.54 -12.43 2.39
C GLN A 2 -10.70 -13.26 3.38
N GLN A 3 -11.01 -13.20 4.67
CA GLN A 3 -10.26 -13.90 5.73
C GLN A 3 -10.16 -15.42 5.52
N GLY A 4 -11.19 -16.07 4.95
CA GLY A 4 -11.19 -17.51 4.72
C GLY A 4 -10.36 -17.99 3.53
N TYR A 5 -9.92 -17.09 2.64
CA TYR A 5 -9.03 -17.44 1.51
C TYR A 5 -7.55 -17.32 1.89
N GLU A 6 -7.19 -16.42 2.80
CA GLU A 6 -5.81 -16.26 3.27
C GLU A 6 -5.34 -17.45 4.11
N ASP A 7 -6.24 -18.10 4.85
CA ASP A 7 -5.94 -19.35 5.57
C ASP A 7 -5.61 -20.53 4.62
N ILE A 8 -6.04 -20.46 3.36
CA ILE A 8 -5.84 -21.52 2.35
C ILE A 8 -4.56 -21.28 1.53
N ARG A 9 -4.13 -20.02 1.41
CA ARG A 9 -2.96 -19.59 0.61
C ARG A 9 -2.10 -18.63 1.45
N PRO A 10 -1.31 -19.16 2.41
CA PRO A 10 -0.54 -18.34 3.35
C PRO A 10 0.56 -17.50 2.69
N GLU A 11 0.86 -17.72 1.42
CA GLU A 11 1.81 -16.96 0.60
C GLU A 11 1.17 -15.77 -0.14
N MET A 12 -0.15 -15.60 -0.08
CA MET A 12 -0.88 -14.55 -0.78
C MET A 12 -1.51 -13.53 0.19
N VAL A 13 -1.51 -12.28 -0.24
CA VAL A 13 -2.23 -11.17 0.40
C VAL A 13 -3.31 -10.70 -0.54
N TRP A 14 -4.55 -10.63 -0.05
CA TRP A 14 -5.64 -9.98 -0.77
C TRP A 14 -5.86 -8.58 -0.22
N ASP A 15 -5.78 -7.58 -1.09
CA ASP A 15 -5.92 -6.17 -0.70
C ASP A 15 -6.69 -5.42 -1.77
N ASN A 16 -7.93 -5.02 -1.44
CA ASN A 16 -8.83 -4.27 -2.31
C ASN A 16 -8.93 -4.76 -3.77
N GLY A 17 -9.11 -6.08 -3.96
CA GLY A 17 -9.25 -6.70 -5.29
C GLY A 17 -7.92 -7.03 -5.99
N TRP A 18 -6.79 -6.69 -5.38
CA TRP A 18 -5.46 -7.08 -5.84
C TRP A 18 -4.91 -8.23 -5.01
N ILE A 19 -3.94 -8.94 -5.61
CA ILE A 19 -3.22 -10.05 -4.99
C ILE A 19 -1.73 -9.73 -5.02
N LEU A 20 -1.07 -9.87 -3.87
CA LEU A 20 0.38 -9.91 -3.76
C LEU A 20 0.78 -11.32 -3.36
N GLU A 21 1.61 -11.98 -4.15
CA GLU A 21 2.17 -13.29 -3.83
C GLU A 21 3.63 -13.11 -3.41
N LEU A 22 4.00 -13.67 -2.27
CA LEU A 22 5.35 -13.60 -1.71
C LEU A 22 6.04 -14.94 -1.79
N ASP A 23 7.35 -14.91 -2.05
CA ASP A 23 8.21 -16.09 -1.88
C ASP A 23 8.43 -16.34 -0.39
N MET A 24 7.55 -17.17 0.18
CA MET A 24 7.58 -17.48 1.60
C MET A 24 8.76 -18.38 1.99
N ASP A 25 9.34 -19.14 1.06
CA ASP A 25 10.52 -19.96 1.35
C ASP A 25 11.71 -19.06 1.67
N ILE A 26 11.92 -18.01 0.87
CA ILE A 26 12.94 -16.99 1.13
C ILE A 26 12.62 -16.23 2.43
N ILE A 27 11.39 -15.76 2.62
CA ILE A 27 11.04 -14.97 3.81
C ILE A 27 11.22 -15.80 5.09
N ARG A 28 10.79 -17.06 5.08
CA ARG A 28 10.89 -17.97 6.23
C ARG A 28 12.33 -18.33 6.57
N SER A 29 13.25 -18.36 5.59
CA SER A 29 14.68 -18.55 5.91
C SER A 29 15.26 -17.38 6.73
N HIS A 30 14.56 -16.24 6.78
CA HIS A 30 14.91 -15.07 7.58
C HIS A 30 14.02 -14.89 8.83
N ALA A 31 13.26 -15.91 9.24
CA ALA A 31 12.32 -15.86 10.37
C ALA A 31 12.91 -15.25 11.65
N SER A 32 14.16 -15.60 11.97
CA SER A 32 14.90 -15.07 13.13
C SER A 32 15.04 -13.55 13.15
N THR A 33 15.06 -12.90 11.98
CA THR A 33 15.12 -11.42 11.86
C THR A 33 13.81 -10.77 12.30
N PHE A 34 12.70 -11.49 12.19
CA PHE A 34 11.38 -11.05 12.61
C PHE A 34 11.05 -11.40 14.07
N GLY A 35 11.91 -12.20 14.73
CA GLY A 35 11.69 -12.64 16.12
C GLY A 35 10.49 -13.57 16.30
N VAL A 36 10.09 -14.27 15.24
CA VAL A 36 8.97 -15.22 15.22
C VAL A 36 9.41 -16.53 14.58
N ASP A 37 8.69 -17.61 14.88
CA ASP A 37 8.94 -18.92 14.27
C ASP A 37 8.51 -18.90 12.79
N ALA A 38 9.23 -19.68 11.96
CA ALA A 38 9.02 -19.69 10.52
C ALA A 38 7.63 -20.19 10.11
N ASP A 39 7.02 -21.07 10.91
CA ASP A 39 5.67 -21.60 10.70
C ASP A 39 4.56 -20.56 10.97
N GLN A 40 4.86 -19.55 11.80
CA GLN A 40 3.94 -18.44 12.11
C GLN A 40 3.94 -17.34 11.03
N LEU A 41 4.91 -17.36 10.10
CA LEU A 41 4.98 -16.37 9.04
C LEU A 41 4.03 -16.69 7.88
N THR A 42 3.13 -15.75 7.63
CA THR A 42 2.27 -15.69 6.44
C THR A 42 2.51 -14.37 5.70
N ALA A 43 2.17 -14.32 4.42
CA ALA A 43 2.29 -13.12 3.61
C ALA A 43 1.46 -11.97 4.19
N SER A 44 0.25 -12.25 4.70
CA SER A 44 -0.56 -11.27 5.41
C SER A 44 0.12 -10.73 6.66
N TRP A 45 0.76 -11.59 7.46
CA TRP A 45 1.52 -11.14 8.64
C TRP A 45 2.65 -10.19 8.23
N VAL A 46 3.43 -10.58 7.21
CA VAL A 46 4.56 -9.80 6.69
C VAL A 46 4.07 -8.45 6.15
N PHE A 47 2.97 -8.46 5.42
CA PHE A 47 2.36 -7.27 4.86
C PHE A 47 1.82 -6.35 5.96
N ASP A 48 0.94 -6.83 6.83
CA ASP A 48 0.29 -6.00 7.86
C ASP A 48 1.28 -5.42 8.88
N ARG A 49 2.41 -6.12 9.13
CA ARG A 49 3.49 -5.61 9.98
C ARG A 49 4.39 -4.57 9.30
N GLY A 50 4.18 -4.30 8.01
CA GLY A 50 4.88 -3.26 7.26
C GLY A 50 6.24 -3.69 6.67
N TYR A 51 6.58 -4.98 6.71
CA TYR A 51 7.81 -5.48 6.08
C TYR A 51 7.71 -5.48 4.55
N VAL A 52 6.50 -5.66 4.03
CA VAL A 52 6.20 -5.52 2.60
C VAL A 52 5.01 -4.60 2.40
N THR A 53 5.10 -3.75 1.39
CA THR A 53 4.07 -2.79 1.03
C THR A 53 4.01 -2.62 -0.48
N TRP A 54 2.87 -2.14 -0.97
CA TRP A 54 2.79 -1.55 -2.31
C TRP A 54 3.76 -0.38 -2.44
N VAL A 55 4.13 -0.02 -3.67
CA VAL A 55 4.97 1.16 -3.94
C VAL A 55 4.10 2.42 -3.80
N GLY A 56 3.87 2.83 -2.55
CA GLY A 56 2.86 3.80 -2.16
C GLY A 56 1.74 3.12 -1.38
N VAL A 57 0.48 3.34 -1.79
CA VAL A 57 -0.71 2.77 -1.13
C VAL A 57 -1.37 1.64 -1.94
N THR A 58 -1.33 1.73 -3.27
CA THR A 58 -1.93 0.78 -4.23
C THR A 58 -0.85 0.29 -5.19
N PRO A 59 -1.06 -0.80 -5.94
CA PRO A 59 -0.06 -1.32 -6.88
C PRO A 59 0.37 -0.32 -7.97
N ASP A 60 -0.54 0.56 -8.38
CA ASP A 60 -0.34 1.57 -9.43
C ASP A 60 -0.11 2.99 -8.87
N ASP A 61 -0.06 3.16 -7.55
CA ASP A 61 -0.12 4.46 -6.88
C ASP A 61 1.00 5.40 -7.32
N THR A 62 2.22 4.89 -7.51
CA THR A 62 3.33 5.72 -7.96
C THR A 62 3.06 6.36 -9.33
N ALA A 63 2.48 5.61 -10.27
CA ALA A 63 2.14 6.13 -11.60
C ALA A 63 1.01 7.15 -11.51
N THR A 64 -0.07 6.80 -10.80
CA THR A 64 -1.25 7.66 -10.60
C THR A 64 -0.88 8.96 -9.90
N ARG A 65 -0.13 8.89 -8.79
CA ARG A 65 0.38 10.03 -8.03
C ARG A 65 1.25 10.95 -8.87
N ASN A 66 2.14 10.40 -9.69
CA ASN A 66 3.04 11.20 -10.52
C ASN A 66 2.25 11.98 -11.59
N ARG A 67 1.24 11.36 -12.22
CA ARG A 67 0.35 12.03 -13.17
C ARG A 67 -0.44 13.16 -12.50
N GLU A 68 -1.12 12.86 -11.38
CA GLU A 68 -1.91 13.86 -10.64
C GLU A 68 -1.03 15.05 -10.19
N ARG A 69 0.20 14.78 -9.72
CA ARG A 69 1.13 15.85 -9.31
C ARG A 69 1.63 16.70 -10.48
N GLN A 70 1.84 16.13 -11.66
CA GLN A 70 2.26 16.91 -12.84
C GLN A 70 1.20 17.96 -13.22
N GLU A 71 -0.08 17.60 -13.11
CA GLU A 71 -1.19 18.53 -13.35
C GLU A 71 -1.18 19.69 -12.35
N ILE A 72 -0.98 19.41 -11.05
CA ILE A 72 -0.96 20.43 -10.00
C ILE A 72 0.28 21.33 -10.11
N GLN A 73 1.44 20.78 -10.49
CA GLN A 73 2.68 21.53 -10.64
C GLN A 73 2.60 22.64 -11.69
N ALA A 74 1.70 22.54 -12.67
CA ALA A 74 1.48 23.62 -13.63
C ALA A 74 1.09 24.94 -12.95
N LEU A 75 0.34 24.87 -11.84
CA LEU A 75 -0.09 26.03 -11.06
C LEU A 75 1.08 26.75 -10.39
N ALA A 76 2.16 26.04 -10.03
CA ALA A 76 3.30 26.63 -9.32
C ALA A 76 4.01 27.73 -10.13
N LYS A 77 3.87 27.70 -11.47
CA LYS A 77 4.48 28.68 -12.38
C LYS A 77 3.71 29.99 -12.45
N THR A 78 2.42 29.98 -12.10
CA THR A 78 1.51 31.12 -12.30
C THR A 78 0.95 31.65 -10.99
N ASP A 79 0.66 30.78 -10.02
CA ASP A 79 0.06 31.14 -8.74
C ASP A 79 0.52 30.15 -7.65
N LEU A 80 1.51 30.58 -6.87
CA LEU A 80 2.10 29.77 -5.81
C LEU A 80 1.09 29.47 -4.68
N LEU A 81 0.21 30.41 -4.35
CA LEU A 81 -0.78 30.19 -3.29
C LEU A 81 -1.83 29.18 -3.73
N ALA A 82 -2.29 29.26 -4.98
CA ALA A 82 -3.18 28.27 -5.57
C ALA A 82 -2.53 26.88 -5.63
N TYR A 83 -1.26 26.80 -6.01
CA TYR A 83 -0.50 25.55 -5.98
C TYR A 83 -0.46 24.92 -4.59
N LEU A 84 -0.10 25.70 -3.55
CA LEU A 84 -0.01 25.19 -2.18
C LEU A 84 -1.36 24.69 -1.67
N LYS A 85 -2.44 25.42 -1.97
CA LYS A 85 -3.81 25.01 -1.64
C LYS A 85 -4.19 23.71 -2.34
N ALA A 86 -3.97 23.63 -3.66
CA ALA A 86 -4.29 22.45 -4.46
C ALA A 86 -3.53 21.20 -4.01
N MET A 87 -2.22 21.33 -3.73
CA MET A 87 -1.40 20.22 -3.21
C MET A 87 -1.91 19.70 -1.87
N LYS A 88 -2.32 20.60 -0.95
CA LYS A 88 -2.87 20.22 0.36
C LYS A 88 -4.20 19.49 0.21
N GLU A 89 -5.12 20.05 -0.58
CA GLU A 89 -6.44 19.44 -0.82
C GLU A 89 -6.32 18.09 -1.52
N TRP A 90 -5.43 17.98 -2.51
CA TRP A 90 -5.14 16.72 -3.19
C TRP A 90 -4.67 15.63 -2.22
N GLY A 91 -3.73 15.94 -1.32
CA GLY A 91 -3.24 14.97 -0.33
C GLY A 91 -4.35 14.45 0.59
N ILE A 92 -5.17 15.37 1.14
CA ILE A 92 -6.29 15.04 2.04
C ILE A 92 -7.34 14.19 1.32
N ASN A 93 -7.70 14.57 0.08
CA ASN A 93 -8.72 13.84 -0.67
C ASN A 93 -8.24 12.45 -1.08
N ARG A 94 -6.96 12.31 -1.42
CA ARG A 94 -6.35 11.01 -1.74
C ARG A 94 -6.34 10.07 -0.54
N GLU A 95 -5.99 10.56 0.64
CA GLU A 95 -6.06 9.80 1.88
C GLU A 95 -7.49 9.33 2.18
N LYS A 96 -8.47 10.25 2.15
CA LYS A 96 -9.88 9.92 2.37
C LYS A 96 -10.40 8.88 1.38
N ARG A 97 -10.02 9.00 0.10
CA ARG A 97 -10.37 8.03 -0.94
C ARG A 97 -9.87 6.64 -0.56
N PHE A 98 -8.60 6.50 -0.21
CA PHE A 98 -8.04 5.18 0.09
C PHE A 98 -8.59 4.55 1.36
N ILE A 99 -8.87 5.36 2.40
CA ILE A 99 -9.57 4.90 3.59
C ILE A 99 -10.96 4.38 3.21
N GLY A 100 -11.71 5.13 2.38
CA GLY A 100 -13.04 4.74 1.92
C GLY A 100 -13.05 3.51 1.01
N GLU A 101 -11.99 3.28 0.24
CA GLU A 101 -11.78 2.08 -0.57
C GLU A 101 -11.32 0.87 0.26
N GLY A 102 -10.91 1.07 1.51
CA GLY A 102 -10.55 0.00 2.43
C GLY A 102 -9.16 -0.60 2.20
N TRP A 103 -8.22 0.17 1.64
CA TRP A 103 -6.83 -0.28 1.49
C TRP A 103 -6.20 -0.54 2.86
N ARG A 104 -5.67 -1.75 3.08
CA ARG A 104 -5.08 -2.16 4.38
C ARG A 104 -3.97 -1.23 4.84
N LYS A 105 -3.20 -0.63 3.93
CA LYS A 105 -2.11 0.31 4.25
C LYS A 105 -2.57 1.69 4.73
N MET A 106 -3.87 1.96 4.71
CA MET A 106 -4.48 3.21 5.16
C MET A 106 -5.42 3.01 6.35
N GLN A 107 -5.48 1.79 6.89
CA GLN A 107 -6.23 1.48 8.11
C GLN A 107 -5.36 1.64 9.36
#